data_AF-A0AAE1HXY6-F1
#
_entry.id   AF-A0AAE1HXY6-F1
#
_cell.length_a   1.000
_cell.length_b   1.000
_cell.length_c   1.000
_cell.angle_alpha   90.00
_cell.angle_beta   90.00
_cell.angle_gamma   90.00
#
_symmetry.space_group_name_H-M   'P 1'
#
loop_
_entity.id
_entity.type
_entity.pdbx_description
1 polymer ?
#
loop_
_entity_poly.entity_id
_entity_poly.type
_entity_poly.pdbx_seq_one_letter_code
_entity_poly.pdbx_strand_id
1 'polypeptide(L)'
;MTGLLLAASRSKDSTPFHWLASDGWGRQPHVVRDVEEVAEGALTVELHTEPIPGFDAYMASLTPENNRRNPWFDEYWQETFNCSLQEGAVDHCAAKLRLGPEYGYLQESKVPFVVDAVYAFAHALHALQREVCQGDGTCPAMLSMDGGNFYHNYLLKVNFTGAPLRSAGGELPFLTFR
;
A
#
# COMPACT_ATOMS: atom_id res chain seq x y z
N MET A 1 11.68 13.04 -6.63
CA MET A 1 12.32 12.82 -7.95
C MET A 1 11.82 13.79 -9.02
N THR A 2 10.55 14.21 -8.98
CA THR A 2 9.95 15.23 -9.86
C THR A 2 10.78 16.51 -10.01
N GLY A 3 11.44 16.97 -8.94
CA GLY A 3 12.33 18.15 -9.00
C GLY A 3 13.51 18.01 -9.97
N LEU A 4 14.05 16.79 -10.16
CA LEU A 4 15.15 16.53 -11.07
C LEU A 4 14.68 16.52 -12.53
N LEU A 5 13.52 15.90 -12.80
CA LEU A 5 12.88 15.92 -14.12
C LEU A 5 12.52 17.35 -14.53
N LEU A 6 11.96 18.14 -13.60
CA LEU A 6 11.67 19.55 -13.82
C LEU A 6 12.94 20.37 -14.09
N ALA A 7 14.05 20.06 -13.42
CA ALA A 7 15.32 20.73 -13.68
C ALA A 7 15.88 20.36 -15.07
N ALA A 8 15.80 19.10 -15.46
CA ALA A 8 16.19 18.63 -16.78
C ALA A 8 15.33 19.27 -17.88
N SER A 9 14.00 19.37 -17.68
CA SER A 9 13.07 20.07 -18.59
C SER A 9 13.47 21.53 -18.84
N ARG A 10 13.96 22.21 -17.79
CA ARG A 10 14.42 23.61 -17.90
C ARG A 10 15.81 23.74 -18.51
N SER A 11 16.62 22.68 -18.50
CA SER A 11 17.94 22.72 -19.10
C SER A 11 17.80 22.77 -20.62
N LYS A 12 18.47 23.74 -21.25
CA LYS A 12 18.56 23.84 -22.71
C LYS A 12 19.70 22.97 -23.27
N ASP A 13 20.22 22.04 -22.48
CA ASP A 13 21.31 21.18 -22.89
C ASP A 13 20.86 20.25 -24.02
N SER A 14 21.69 20.15 -25.06
CA SER A 14 21.46 19.30 -26.23
C SER A 14 21.68 17.81 -25.97
N THR A 15 22.10 17.43 -24.75
CA THR A 15 22.41 16.05 -24.40
C THR A 15 21.21 15.43 -23.69
N PRO A 16 20.57 14.37 -24.24
CA PRO A 16 19.47 13.71 -23.59
C PRO A 16 19.93 13.00 -22.30
N PHE A 17 19.12 13.08 -21.26
CA PHE A 17 19.33 12.30 -20.03
C PHE A 17 18.77 10.89 -20.19
N HIS A 18 19.48 9.90 -19.66
CA HIS A 18 18.96 8.55 -19.49
C HIS A 18 18.68 8.29 -18.01
N TRP A 19 17.45 7.88 -17.70
CA TRP A 19 17.02 7.63 -16.34
C TRP A 19 17.08 6.14 -16.02
N LEU A 20 17.87 5.79 -15.00
CA LEU A 20 17.83 4.50 -14.35
C LEU A 20 17.44 4.73 -12.88
N ALA A 21 16.27 4.25 -12.48
CA ALA A 21 15.68 4.56 -11.19
C ALA A 21 15.33 3.32 -10.37
N SER A 22 15.36 3.48 -9.05
CA SER A 22 14.92 2.45 -8.10
C SER A 22 13.38 2.36 -8.04
N ASP A 23 12.90 1.47 -7.19
CA ASP A 23 11.49 1.27 -6.83
C ASP A 23 10.81 2.49 -6.20
N GLY A 24 11.62 3.47 -5.77
CA GLY A 24 11.13 4.80 -5.38
C GLY A 24 10.40 5.52 -6.52
N TRP A 25 10.73 5.21 -7.79
CA TRP A 25 9.92 5.60 -8.95
C TRP A 25 8.94 4.47 -9.30
N GLY A 26 9.45 3.27 -9.60
CA GLY A 26 8.63 2.11 -9.94
C GLY A 26 7.55 2.42 -10.98
N ARG A 27 6.31 2.00 -10.71
CA ARG A 27 5.10 2.23 -11.52
C ARG A 27 4.24 3.41 -11.02
N GLN A 28 4.80 4.32 -10.24
CA GLN A 28 4.03 5.41 -9.64
C GLN A 28 3.79 6.55 -10.66
N PRO A 29 2.54 6.77 -11.13
CA PRO A 29 2.28 7.74 -12.20
C PRO A 29 2.50 9.19 -11.76
N HIS A 30 2.32 9.50 -10.47
CA HIS A 30 2.48 10.84 -9.95
C HIS A 30 3.92 11.38 -10.01
N VAL A 31 4.92 10.51 -10.16
CA VAL A 31 6.34 10.90 -10.23
C VAL A 31 6.66 11.66 -11.51
N VAL A 32 5.99 11.29 -12.61
CA VAL A 32 6.22 11.80 -13.97
C VAL A 32 5.14 12.74 -14.46
N ARG A 33 4.09 12.95 -13.67
CA ARG A 33 2.96 13.79 -14.02
C ARG A 33 3.44 15.17 -14.47
N ASP A 34 2.98 15.60 -15.65
CA ASP A 34 3.29 16.89 -16.29
C ASP A 34 4.74 17.02 -16.84
N VAL A 35 5.55 15.96 -16.77
CA VAL A 35 6.94 15.91 -17.28
C VAL A 35 7.25 14.59 -18.01
N GLU A 36 6.25 13.98 -18.61
CA GLU A 36 6.31 12.66 -19.22
C GLU A 36 7.35 12.60 -20.36
N GLU A 37 7.44 13.66 -21.16
CA GLU A 37 8.40 13.76 -22.28
C GLU A 37 9.86 13.68 -21.80
N VAL A 38 10.16 14.23 -20.62
CA VAL A 38 11.51 14.20 -20.03
C VAL A 38 11.82 12.83 -19.44
N ALA A 39 10.79 12.13 -18.98
CA ALA A 39 10.87 10.79 -18.41
C ALA A 39 10.84 9.68 -19.47
N GLU A 40 10.61 10.01 -20.74
CA GLU A 40 10.50 9.03 -21.82
C GLU A 40 11.76 8.17 -21.93
N GLY A 41 11.58 6.85 -22.03
CA GLY A 41 12.68 5.88 -22.07
C GLY A 41 13.34 5.59 -20.72
N ALA A 42 12.81 6.10 -19.60
CA ALA A 42 13.28 5.73 -18.28
C ALA A 42 13.16 4.23 -17.99
N LEU A 43 14.19 3.66 -17.37
CA LEU A 43 14.20 2.30 -16.86
C LEU A 43 14.07 2.32 -15.35
N THR A 44 13.03 1.68 -14.82
CA THR A 44 12.80 1.57 -13.38
C THR A 44 12.78 0.11 -12.95
N VAL A 45 13.14 -0.14 -11.70
CA VAL A 45 12.94 -1.44 -11.05
C VAL A 45 11.78 -1.32 -10.07
N GLU A 46 11.03 -2.40 -9.89
CA GLU A 46 10.00 -2.49 -8.84
C GLU A 46 9.86 -3.93 -8.39
N LEU A 47 9.50 -4.13 -7.13
CA LEU A 47 9.16 -5.45 -6.61
C LEU A 47 7.88 -5.93 -7.26
N HIS A 48 7.88 -7.19 -7.72
CA HIS A 48 6.67 -7.79 -8.28
C HIS A 48 5.61 -7.93 -7.19
N THR A 49 4.41 -7.41 -7.49
CA THR A 49 3.23 -7.53 -6.64
C THR A 49 1.99 -7.71 -7.48
N GLU A 50 0.99 -8.35 -6.88
CA GLU A 50 -0.33 -8.51 -7.45
C GLU A 50 -1.35 -7.76 -6.60
N PRO A 51 -2.34 -7.09 -7.21
CA PRO A 51 -3.40 -6.43 -6.47
C PRO A 51 -4.16 -7.39 -5.55
N ILE A 52 -4.69 -6.87 -4.45
CA ILE A 52 -5.53 -7.63 -3.51
C ILE A 52 -6.98 -7.22 -3.74
N PRO A 53 -7.82 -8.03 -4.44
CA PRO A 53 -9.18 -7.63 -4.79
C PRO A 53 -10.06 -7.32 -3.56
N GLY A 54 -9.82 -8.00 -2.44
CA GLY A 54 -10.54 -7.75 -1.19
C GLY A 54 -10.25 -6.37 -0.61
N PHE A 55 -9.04 -5.83 -0.83
CA PHE A 55 -8.69 -4.47 -0.40
C PHE A 55 -9.40 -3.44 -1.28
N ASP A 56 -9.43 -3.65 -2.60
CA ASP A 56 -10.12 -2.74 -3.52
C ASP A 56 -11.62 -2.71 -3.26
N ALA A 57 -12.23 -3.87 -3.04
CA ALA A 57 -13.63 -3.97 -2.64
C ALA A 57 -13.91 -3.27 -1.30
N TYR A 58 -13.00 -3.40 -0.32
CA TYR A 58 -13.08 -2.68 0.94
C TYR A 58 -13.01 -1.17 0.72
N MET A 59 -12.00 -0.67 0.01
CA MET A 59 -11.84 0.76 -0.29
C MET A 59 -13.05 1.33 -1.02
N ALA A 60 -13.55 0.63 -2.04
CA ALA A 60 -14.76 1.03 -2.78
C ALA A 60 -16.02 1.08 -1.90
N SER A 61 -16.07 0.32 -0.79
CA SER A 61 -17.20 0.31 0.13
C SER A 61 -17.20 1.47 1.14
N LEU A 62 -16.06 2.16 1.30
CA LEU A 62 -15.91 3.23 2.27
C LEU A 62 -16.61 4.51 1.80
N THR A 63 -17.21 5.22 2.75
CA THR A 63 -17.79 6.55 2.57
C THR A 63 -17.49 7.41 3.81
N PRO A 64 -17.54 8.75 3.69
CA PRO A 64 -17.34 9.65 4.84
C PRO A 64 -18.28 9.35 6.02
N GLU A 65 -19.48 8.81 5.76
CA GLU A 65 -20.44 8.45 6.79
C GLU A 65 -20.03 7.19 7.57
N ASN A 66 -19.48 6.19 6.89
CA ASN A 66 -19.15 4.88 7.49
C ASN A 66 -17.70 4.78 7.99
N ASN A 67 -16.81 5.69 7.57
CA ASN A 67 -15.38 5.66 7.91
C ASN A 67 -14.95 6.80 8.83
N ARG A 68 -15.55 6.87 10.02
CA ARG A 68 -15.16 7.88 11.05
C ARG A 68 -13.88 7.55 11.81
N ARG A 69 -13.30 6.37 11.57
CA ARG A 69 -12.06 5.94 12.24
C ARG A 69 -10.83 6.63 11.68
N ASN A 70 -10.83 6.93 10.38
CA ASN A 70 -9.70 7.57 9.73
C ASN A 70 -9.93 9.10 9.70
N PRO A 71 -9.15 9.88 10.48
CA PRO A 71 -9.36 11.32 10.57
C PRO A 71 -9.03 12.09 9.30
N TRP A 72 -8.32 11.49 8.33
CA TRP A 72 -7.94 12.12 7.06
C TRP A 72 -8.86 11.74 5.90
N PHE A 73 -9.91 10.94 6.16
CA PHE A 73 -10.72 10.39 5.08
C PHE A 73 -11.63 11.43 4.44
N ASP A 74 -12.11 12.41 5.22
CA ASP A 74 -12.96 13.49 4.72
C ASP A 74 -12.17 14.42 3.77
N GLU A 75 -10.91 14.72 4.07
CA GLU A 75 -10.02 15.47 3.20
C GLU A 75 -9.68 14.69 1.93
N TYR A 76 -9.30 13.42 2.07
CA TYR A 76 -9.01 12.53 0.94
C TYR A 76 -10.20 12.41 -0.01
N TRP A 77 -11.43 12.29 0.53
CA TRP A 77 -12.65 12.20 -0.27
C TRP A 77 -12.88 13.48 -1.07
N GLN A 78 -12.79 14.65 -0.42
CA GLN A 78 -12.98 15.94 -1.08
C GLN A 78 -11.94 16.19 -2.17
N GLU A 79 -10.67 15.82 -1.94
CA GLU A 79 -9.61 15.94 -2.95
C GLU A 79 -9.82 14.98 -4.13
N THR A 80 -10.19 13.73 -3.85
CA THR A 80 -10.39 12.69 -4.89
C THR A 80 -11.54 13.03 -5.82
N PHE A 81 -12.66 13.50 -5.28
CA PHE A 81 -13.86 13.79 -6.05
C PHE A 81 -14.01 15.27 -6.43
N ASN A 82 -13.07 16.12 -6.01
CA ASN A 82 -13.10 17.57 -6.20
C ASN A 82 -14.46 18.18 -5.78
N CYS A 83 -14.91 17.85 -4.57
CA CYS A 83 -16.19 18.27 -4.00
C CYS A 83 -16.03 18.67 -2.53
N SER A 84 -17.08 19.21 -1.90
CA SER A 84 -17.08 19.57 -0.48
C SER A 84 -18.10 18.78 0.32
N LEU A 85 -17.69 18.38 1.53
CA LEU A 85 -18.56 17.72 2.52
C LEU A 85 -19.29 18.72 3.44
N GLN A 86 -18.99 20.02 3.32
CA GLN A 86 -19.64 21.07 4.10
C GLN A 86 -21.13 21.19 3.71
N GLU A 87 -21.99 21.36 4.72
CA GLU A 87 -23.41 21.60 4.48
C GLU A 87 -23.63 22.93 3.75
N GLY A 88 -24.43 22.91 2.68
CA GLY A 88 -24.72 24.12 1.88
C GLY A 88 -23.62 24.52 0.89
N ALA A 89 -22.59 23.68 0.69
CA ALA A 89 -21.61 23.89 -0.38
C ALA A 89 -22.28 23.79 -1.76
N VAL A 90 -21.85 24.65 -2.69
CA VAL A 90 -22.32 24.63 -4.09
C VAL A 90 -21.94 23.31 -4.77
N ASP A 91 -20.70 22.86 -4.54
CA ASP A 91 -20.16 21.61 -5.07
C ASP A 91 -20.22 20.50 -4.02
N HIS A 92 -21.41 20.25 -3.46
CA HIS A 92 -21.57 19.23 -2.43
C HIS A 92 -21.33 17.81 -2.98
N CYS A 93 -20.60 16.99 -2.23
CA CYS A 93 -20.31 15.61 -2.62
C CYS A 93 -21.59 14.78 -2.75
N ALA A 94 -21.78 14.10 -3.89
CA ALA A 94 -22.96 13.27 -4.09
C ALA A 94 -22.88 11.98 -3.27
N ALA A 95 -23.98 11.60 -2.59
CA ALA A 95 -24.05 10.41 -1.73
C ALA A 95 -23.74 9.07 -2.42
N LYS A 96 -23.86 9.02 -3.75
CA LYS A 96 -23.59 7.82 -4.58
C LYS A 96 -22.12 7.67 -4.99
N LEU A 97 -21.26 8.65 -4.69
CA LEU A 97 -19.83 8.58 -5.04
C LEU A 97 -19.18 7.38 -4.34
N ARG A 98 -18.36 6.63 -5.07
CA ARG A 98 -17.59 5.49 -4.56
C ARG A 98 -16.21 5.54 -5.20
N LEU A 99 -15.19 5.11 -4.46
CA LEU A 99 -13.84 5.00 -5.01
C LEU A 99 -13.85 3.95 -6.12
N GLY A 100 -13.28 4.32 -7.26
CA GLY A 100 -13.24 3.45 -8.43
C GLY A 100 -12.27 4.00 -9.49
N PRO A 101 -11.86 3.16 -10.46
CA PRO A 101 -10.94 3.55 -11.52
C PRO A 101 -11.40 4.79 -12.30
N GLU A 102 -12.71 5.01 -12.40
CA GLU A 102 -13.32 6.16 -13.07
C GLU A 102 -12.99 7.51 -12.37
N TYR A 103 -12.59 7.47 -11.11
CA TYR A 103 -12.13 8.62 -10.32
C TYR A 103 -10.62 8.58 -10.07
N GLY A 104 -9.87 7.77 -10.82
CA GLY A 104 -8.41 7.65 -10.71
C GLY A 104 -7.94 6.80 -9.54
N TYR A 105 -8.82 6.06 -8.86
CA TYR A 105 -8.40 5.10 -7.84
C TYR A 105 -7.64 3.94 -8.49
N LEU A 106 -6.40 3.74 -8.03
CA LEU A 106 -5.56 2.60 -8.34
C LEU A 106 -4.91 2.12 -7.04
N GLN A 107 -4.93 0.80 -6.80
CA GLN A 107 -4.25 0.25 -5.64
C GLN A 107 -2.75 0.52 -5.72
N GLU A 108 -2.17 1.01 -4.64
CA GLU A 108 -0.72 1.20 -4.58
C GLU A 108 -0.03 -0.18 -4.51
N SER A 109 1.00 -0.37 -5.33
CA SER A 109 1.70 -1.65 -5.57
C SER A 109 2.32 -2.29 -4.33
N LYS A 110 2.53 -1.56 -3.24
CA LYS A 110 3.16 -1.97 -1.99
C LYS A 110 2.15 -2.30 -0.90
N VAL A 111 0.85 -2.07 -1.12
CA VAL A 111 -0.22 -2.50 -0.20
C VAL A 111 -0.06 -3.97 0.21
N PRO A 112 0.27 -4.93 -0.69
CA PRO A 112 0.46 -6.31 -0.29
C PRO A 112 1.58 -6.53 0.74
N PHE A 113 2.69 -5.78 0.67
CA PHE A 113 3.76 -5.86 1.67
C PHE A 113 3.31 -5.39 3.05
N VAL A 114 2.48 -4.34 3.09
CA VAL A 114 1.88 -3.84 4.34
C VAL A 114 0.95 -4.88 4.95
N VAL A 115 0.12 -5.52 4.12
CA VAL A 115 -0.76 -6.61 4.53
C VAL A 115 0.07 -7.77 5.10
N ASP A 116 1.09 -8.23 4.39
CA ASP A 116 1.96 -9.32 4.84
C ASP A 116 2.70 -8.99 6.13
N ALA A 117 3.15 -7.74 6.31
CA ALA A 117 3.77 -7.31 7.57
C ALA A 117 2.79 -7.46 8.75
N VAL A 118 1.54 -7.04 8.60
CA VAL A 118 0.51 -7.20 9.64
C VAL A 118 0.23 -8.68 9.91
N TYR A 119 0.12 -9.50 8.87
CA TYR A 119 -0.06 -10.95 9.03
C TYR A 119 1.13 -11.62 9.70
N ALA A 120 2.37 -11.16 9.46
CA ALA A 120 3.54 -11.69 10.14
C ALA A 120 3.44 -11.51 11.65
N PHE A 121 3.06 -10.31 12.12
CA PHE A 121 2.80 -10.08 13.54
C PHE A 121 1.62 -10.90 14.06
N ALA A 122 0.53 -11.01 13.30
CA ALA A 122 -0.62 -11.83 13.69
C ALA A 122 -0.23 -13.31 13.88
N HIS A 123 0.54 -13.88 12.95
CA HIS A 123 1.05 -15.25 13.06
C HIS A 123 2.00 -15.44 14.25
N ALA A 124 2.89 -14.48 14.52
CA ALA A 124 3.78 -14.51 15.69
C ALA A 124 3.01 -14.46 17.01
N LEU A 125 2.03 -13.55 17.12
CA LEU A 125 1.18 -13.42 18.32
C LEU A 125 0.32 -14.67 18.52
N HIS A 126 -0.19 -15.25 17.45
CA HIS A 126 -0.96 -16.50 17.50
C HIS A 126 -0.12 -17.68 17.96
N ALA A 127 1.13 -17.78 17.48
CA ALA A 127 2.07 -18.81 17.93
C ALA A 127 2.39 -18.65 19.43
N LEU A 128 2.66 -17.42 19.87
CA LEU A 128 2.86 -17.10 21.28
C LEU A 128 1.64 -17.49 22.12
N GLN A 129 0.44 -17.07 21.70
CA GLN A 129 -0.81 -17.32 22.41
C GLN A 129 -1.04 -18.82 22.64
N ARG A 130 -0.81 -19.64 21.62
CA ARG A 130 -0.97 -21.10 21.71
C ARG A 130 0.01 -21.78 22.66
N GLU A 131 1.18 -21.18 22.86
CA GLU A 131 2.21 -21.73 23.73
C GLU A 131 1.95 -21.38 25.19
N VAL A 132 1.56 -20.13 25.47
CA VAL A 132 1.52 -19.60 26.85
C VAL A 132 0.11 -19.53 27.44
N CYS A 133 -0.95 -19.61 26.63
CA CYS A 133 -2.33 -19.54 27.10
C CYS A 133 -3.05 -20.90 26.99
N GLN A 134 -3.93 -21.20 27.95
CA GLN A 134 -4.69 -22.46 28.04
C GLN A 134 -6.07 -22.40 27.33
N GLY A 135 -6.38 -21.31 26.64
CA GLY A 135 -7.66 -21.08 26.00
C GLY A 135 -7.63 -19.85 25.08
N ASP A 136 -8.77 -19.52 24.48
CA ASP A 136 -8.88 -18.44 23.50
C ASP A 136 -8.70 -17.05 24.12
N GLY A 137 -8.17 -16.12 23.33
CA GLY A 137 -7.92 -14.74 23.75
C GLY A 137 -6.53 -14.50 24.33
N THR A 138 -6.36 -13.34 24.95
CA THR A 138 -5.09 -12.93 25.58
C THR A 138 -5.03 -13.37 27.03
N CYS A 139 -3.83 -13.71 27.50
CA CYS A 139 -3.59 -14.06 28.89
C CYS A 139 -2.43 -13.23 29.50
N PRO A 140 -2.33 -13.13 30.84
CA PRO A 140 -1.30 -12.31 31.50
C PRO A 140 0.13 -12.63 31.04
N ALA A 141 0.42 -13.91 30.73
CA ALA A 141 1.73 -14.33 30.24
C ALA A 141 2.11 -13.71 28.89
N MET A 142 1.14 -13.44 28.01
CA MET A 142 1.40 -12.71 26.76
C MET A 142 1.71 -11.24 27.03
N LEU A 143 1.00 -10.62 27.97
CA LEU A 143 1.17 -9.20 28.30
C LEU A 143 2.49 -8.92 29.02
N SER A 144 3.00 -9.89 29.79
CA SER A 144 4.29 -9.79 30.46
C SER A 144 5.46 -10.34 29.63
N MET A 145 5.25 -10.71 28.37
CA MET A 145 6.29 -11.26 27.51
C MET A 145 7.35 -10.20 27.19
N ASP A 146 8.63 -10.59 27.29
CA ASP A 146 9.73 -9.74 26.87
C ASP A 146 9.74 -9.54 25.35
N GLY A 147 9.93 -8.29 24.90
CA GLY A 147 9.89 -7.94 23.48
C GLY A 147 11.02 -8.57 22.65
N GLY A 148 12.21 -8.72 23.24
CA GLY A 148 13.35 -9.40 22.59
C GLY A 148 13.08 -10.89 22.44
N ASN A 149 12.54 -11.52 23.48
CA ASN A 149 12.08 -12.91 23.44
C ASN A 149 10.99 -13.10 22.37
N PHE A 150 9.98 -12.23 22.34
CA PHE A 150 8.95 -12.24 21.32
C PHE A 150 9.53 -12.17 19.90
N TYR A 151 10.45 -11.22 19.67
CA TYR A 151 11.10 -11.01 18.39
C TYR A 151 11.87 -12.25 17.92
N HIS A 152 12.79 -12.76 18.76
CA HIS A 152 13.66 -13.86 18.39
C HIS A 152 12.95 -15.22 18.31
N ASN A 153 12.01 -15.49 19.21
CA ASN A 153 11.39 -16.80 19.31
C ASN A 153 10.10 -16.96 18.51
N TYR A 154 9.43 -15.86 18.16
CA TYR A 154 8.18 -15.92 17.42
C TYR A 154 8.28 -15.17 16.09
N LEU A 155 8.58 -13.86 16.10
CA LEU A 155 8.50 -13.05 14.88
C LEU A 155 9.50 -13.50 13.79
N LEU A 156 10.76 -13.76 14.15
CA LEU A 156 11.77 -14.25 13.20
C LEU A 156 11.52 -15.67 12.68
N LYS A 157 10.65 -16.44 13.34
CA LYS A 157 10.33 -17.83 12.98
C LYS A 157 9.01 -17.97 12.24
N VAL A 158 8.34 -16.86 11.93
CA VAL A 158 7.10 -16.85 11.18
C VAL A 158 7.31 -17.44 9.78
N ASN A 159 6.42 -18.35 9.39
CA ASN A 159 6.36 -18.89 8.03
C ASN A 159 4.89 -19.01 7.62
N PHE A 160 4.49 -18.28 6.57
CA PHE A 160 3.15 -18.32 6.00
C PHE A 160 3.18 -17.91 4.53
N THR A 161 2.16 -18.32 3.78
CA THR A 161 1.93 -17.84 2.42
C THR A 161 1.29 -16.46 2.45
N GLY A 162 2.01 -15.45 1.96
CA GLY A 162 1.58 -14.05 1.88
C GLY A 162 0.47 -13.79 0.86
N ALA A 163 -0.10 -12.59 0.91
CA ALA A 163 -1.23 -12.14 0.09
C ALA A 163 -0.98 -12.21 -1.44
N PRO A 164 0.19 -11.80 -1.98
CA PRO A 164 0.46 -11.89 -3.43
C PRO A 164 0.41 -13.33 -3.97
N LEU A 165 0.81 -14.31 -3.15
CA LEU A 165 0.80 -15.74 -3.55
C LEU A 165 -0.59 -16.37 -3.38
N ARG A 166 -1.46 -15.78 -2.55
CA ARG A 166 -2.84 -16.26 -2.37
C ARG A 166 -3.78 -15.80 -3.49
N SER A 167 -3.58 -14.60 -4.03
CA SER A 167 -4.39 -14.08 -5.15
C SER A 167 -4.04 -14.73 -6.49
N ALA A 168 -2.80 -15.21 -6.66
CA ALA A 168 -2.31 -15.82 -7.90
C ALA A 168 -2.78 -17.27 -8.16
N GLY A 169 -3.58 -17.89 -7.27
CA GLY A 169 -4.13 -19.22 -7.53
C GLY A 169 -3.06 -20.30 -7.78
N GLY A 170 -2.11 -20.45 -6.85
CA GLY A 170 -1.15 -21.57 -6.86
C GLY A 170 0.08 -21.35 -7.75
N GLU A 171 1.24 -21.39 -7.11
CA GLU A 171 2.59 -21.55 -7.68
C GLU A 171 2.96 -20.64 -8.86
N LEU A 172 3.58 -19.49 -8.54
CA LEU A 172 4.67 -18.99 -9.38
C LEU A 172 5.96 -19.72 -8.97
N PRO A 173 6.75 -20.26 -9.92
CA PRO A 173 7.94 -21.03 -9.60
C PRO A 173 8.93 -20.12 -8.87
N PHE A 174 9.45 -20.64 -7.75
CA PHE A 174 10.58 -20.07 -7.04
C PHE A 174 11.65 -19.61 -8.04
N LEU A 175 11.86 -18.29 -8.14
CA LEU A 175 13.14 -17.77 -8.60
C LEU A 175 14.14 -18.03 -7.47
N THR A 176 14.70 -19.24 -7.44
CA THR A 176 15.94 -19.51 -6.73
C THR A 176 17.05 -18.73 -7.42
N PHE A 177 17.45 -17.61 -6.85
CA PHE A 177 18.82 -17.14 -7.04
C PHE A 177 19.72 -18.07 -6.23
N ARG A 178 20.45 -18.92 -6.95
CA ARG A 178 21.64 -19.60 -6.43
C ARG A 178 22.72 -18.57 -6.10
#